data_AF-A0A2B7ZRR8-F1
#
_entry.id   AF-A0A2B7ZRR8-F1
#
_cell.length_a   1.000
_cell.length_b   1.000
_cell.length_c   1.000
_cell.angle_alpha   90.00
_cell.angle_beta   90.00
_cell.angle_gamma   90.00
#
_symmetry.space_group_name_H-M   'P 1'
#
loop_
_entity.id
_entity.type
_entity.pdbx_description
1 polymer ?
#
loop_
_entity_poly.entity_id
_entity_poly.type
_entity_poly.pdbx_seq_one_letter_code
_entity_poly.pdbx_strand_id
1 'polypeptide(L)'
;MQFNTKIMALALLFAPLALAAPTDNTPPVALAESAVDLSVAESCAKAGAYRCKCDSIVRHCWIDVCNASRKWVLSAHCRERINPNHQPTCKGGPNDTAFCV
;
A
#
# COMPACT_ATOMS: atom_id res chain seq x y z
N MET A 1 -25.14 62.59 -12.98
CA MET A 1 -25.32 61.57 -11.91
C MET A 1 -24.42 60.39 -12.22
N GLN A 2 -23.74 59.92 -11.19
CA GLN A 2 -22.58 59.04 -11.15
C GLN A 2 -23.03 57.62 -10.80
N PHE A 3 -22.65 56.58 -11.56
CA PHE A 3 -22.62 55.19 -11.07
C PHE A 3 -21.53 54.43 -11.84
N ASN A 4 -20.30 54.43 -11.34
CA ASN A 4 -19.75 53.46 -10.38
C ASN A 4 -19.47 52.08 -11.01
N THR A 5 -18.23 51.95 -11.47
CA THR A 5 -17.45 50.73 -11.59
C THR A 5 -17.63 49.80 -10.38
N LYS A 6 -17.94 48.53 -10.62
CA LYS A 6 -17.70 47.42 -9.68
C LYS A 6 -17.16 46.22 -10.43
N ILE A 7 -15.83 46.19 -10.57
CA ILE A 7 -15.10 44.97 -10.89
C ILE A 7 -15.21 44.08 -9.65
N MET A 8 -15.91 42.96 -9.77
CA MET A 8 -15.98 41.95 -8.72
C MET A 8 -14.59 41.31 -8.59
N ALA A 9 -13.95 41.52 -7.45
CA ALA A 9 -12.72 40.86 -7.07
C ALA A 9 -12.97 39.36 -6.88
N LEU A 10 -12.37 38.53 -7.74
CA LEU A 10 -12.28 37.10 -7.51
C LEU A 10 -11.21 36.85 -6.44
N ALA A 11 -11.64 36.58 -5.21
CA ALA A 11 -10.74 36.21 -4.12
C ALA A 11 -10.18 34.80 -4.37
N LEU A 12 -8.92 34.72 -4.79
CA LEU A 12 -8.13 33.49 -4.83
C LEU A 12 -7.80 33.08 -3.38
N LEU A 13 -8.66 32.26 -2.77
CA LEU A 13 -8.36 31.58 -1.52
C LEU A 13 -7.41 30.41 -1.79
N PHE A 14 -6.12 30.72 -1.91
CA PHE A 14 -5.07 29.73 -1.70
C PHE A 14 -5.00 29.41 -0.21
N ALA A 15 -5.65 28.33 0.22
CA ALA A 15 -5.43 27.76 1.54
C ALA A 15 -4.22 26.81 1.45
N PRO A 16 -3.08 27.09 2.11
CA PRO A 16 -2.05 26.09 2.32
C PRO A 16 -2.53 25.18 3.46
N LEU A 17 -2.80 23.91 3.14
CA LEU A 17 -2.84 22.87 4.17
C LEU A 17 -1.41 22.65 4.68
N ALA A 18 -1.01 23.44 5.67
CA ALA A 18 0.15 23.14 6.51
C ALA A 18 -0.23 21.95 7.40
N LEU A 19 0.19 20.76 7.00
CA LEU A 19 0.09 19.55 7.82
C LEU A 19 1.08 19.70 8.99
N ALA A 20 0.56 19.90 10.19
CA ALA A 20 1.34 19.94 11.41
C ALA A 20 2.05 18.58 11.60
N ALA A 21 3.38 18.58 11.53
CA ALA A 21 4.21 17.48 12.00
C ALA A 21 4.23 17.52 13.55
N PRO A 22 4.03 16.38 14.24
CA PRO A 22 4.27 16.32 15.68
C PRO A 22 5.79 16.30 15.92
N THR A 23 6.25 17.27 16.69
CA THR A 23 7.58 17.26 17.33
C THR A 23 7.50 16.36 18.55
N ASP A 24 8.23 15.24 18.56
CA ASP A 24 8.55 14.52 19.80
C ASP A 24 10.07 14.41 19.92
N ASN A 25 10.61 15.21 20.85
CA ASN A 25 12.02 15.30 21.15
C ASN A 25 12.34 14.34 22.30
N THR A 26 12.64 13.09 21.99
CA THR A 26 13.19 12.16 22.98
C THR A 26 14.32 11.36 22.34
N PRO A 27 15.59 11.51 22.75
CA PRO A 27 16.66 10.64 22.27
C PRO A 27 16.62 9.31 23.03
N PRO A 28 16.43 8.15 22.37
CA PRO A 28 16.67 6.88 23.02
C PRO A 28 18.14 6.50 22.87
N VAL A 29 18.79 6.54 24.04
CA VAL A 29 19.85 5.63 24.50
C VAL A 29 19.99 4.38 23.62
N ALA A 30 21.21 4.17 23.11
CA ALA A 30 21.66 2.93 22.50
C ALA A 30 21.53 1.77 23.49
N LEU A 31 20.91 0.65 23.07
CA LEU A 31 21.15 -0.68 23.62
C LEU A 31 20.67 -1.76 22.63
N ALA A 32 21.66 -2.39 22.00
CA ALA A 32 21.77 -3.79 21.57
C ALA A 32 20.64 -4.48 20.79
N GLU A 33 20.96 -4.74 19.51
CA GLU A 33 20.90 -6.06 18.87
C GLU A 33 19.60 -6.87 18.94
N SER A 34 18.69 -6.59 18.01
CA SER A 34 18.10 -7.65 17.17
C SER A 34 17.47 -6.99 15.94
N ALA A 35 18.27 -6.80 14.90
CA ALA A 35 17.77 -6.43 13.59
C ALA A 35 17.00 -7.62 13.01
N VAL A 36 15.74 -7.77 13.41
CA VAL A 36 14.77 -8.45 12.56
C VAL A 36 14.61 -7.53 11.36
N ASP A 37 15.29 -7.89 10.28
CA ASP A 37 15.19 -7.28 8.98
C ASP A 37 13.71 -7.27 8.54
N LEU A 38 13.01 -6.18 8.89
CA LEU A 38 11.63 -5.92 8.52
C LEU A 38 11.53 -5.39 7.07
N SER A 39 12.54 -5.64 6.24
CA SER A 39 12.44 -5.47 4.79
C SER A 39 11.83 -6.72 4.14
N VAL A 40 10.62 -7.11 4.57
CA VAL A 40 9.83 -8.16 3.92
C VAL A 40 9.31 -7.62 2.58
N ALA A 41 10.19 -7.53 1.58
CA ALA A 41 9.94 -7.36 0.16
C ALA A 41 8.63 -6.62 -0.20
N GLU A 42 8.51 -5.36 0.24
CA GLU A 42 7.51 -4.44 -0.33
C GLU A 42 7.79 -4.20 -1.81
N SER A 43 9.07 -4.32 -2.20
CA SER A 43 9.50 -4.24 -3.58
C SER A 43 9.57 -5.60 -4.26
N CYS A 44 9.50 -5.59 -5.58
CA CYS A 44 9.60 -6.78 -6.42
C CYS A 44 10.79 -6.71 -7.38
N ALA A 45 11.27 -7.89 -7.79
CA ALA A 45 12.42 -8.06 -8.68
C ALA A 45 12.09 -7.96 -10.19
N LYS A 46 10.81 -8.05 -10.57
CA LYS A 46 10.38 -8.01 -11.98
C LYS A 46 8.97 -7.45 -12.09
N ALA A 47 8.80 -6.39 -12.90
CA ALA A 47 7.47 -5.86 -13.20
C ALA A 47 6.66 -6.91 -13.99
N GLY A 48 5.37 -7.02 -13.70
CA GLY A 48 4.50 -8.06 -14.25
C GLY A 48 4.66 -9.43 -13.61
N ALA A 49 5.54 -9.59 -12.61
CA ALA A 49 5.53 -10.77 -11.75
C ALA A 49 4.27 -10.79 -10.88
N TYR A 50 3.73 -11.97 -10.63
CA TYR A 50 2.61 -12.20 -9.74
C TYR A 50 3.08 -13.01 -8.54
N ARG A 51 2.45 -12.77 -7.40
CA ARG A 51 2.65 -13.60 -6.21
C ARG A 51 1.32 -13.91 -5.55
N CYS A 52 1.28 -15.09 -4.97
CA CYS A 52 0.16 -15.49 -4.15
C CYS A 52 0.34 -15.02 -2.71
N LYS A 53 -0.71 -14.42 -2.13
CA LYS A 53 -0.78 -14.06 -0.72
C LYS A 53 -2.03 -14.64 -0.10
N CYS A 54 -1.88 -15.13 1.11
CA CYS A 54 -3.01 -15.49 1.95
C CYS A 54 -2.68 -15.08 3.38
N ASP A 55 -3.68 -14.54 4.04
CA ASP A 55 -3.56 -14.25 5.46
C ASP A 55 -3.56 -15.57 6.25
N SER A 56 -2.79 -15.63 7.33
CA SER A 56 -2.67 -16.81 8.19
C SER A 56 -3.70 -16.82 9.33
N ILE A 57 -4.28 -15.66 9.65
CA ILE A 57 -5.25 -15.46 10.73
C ILE A 57 -6.67 -15.48 10.15
N VAL A 58 -6.87 -14.85 9.00
CA VAL A 58 -8.17 -14.81 8.31
C VAL A 58 -8.19 -15.74 7.08
N ARG A 59 -9.35 -15.82 6.43
CA ARG A 59 -9.61 -16.76 5.31
C ARG A 59 -9.28 -16.17 3.94
N HIS A 60 -8.79 -14.93 3.89
CA HIS A 60 -8.59 -14.19 2.66
C HIS A 60 -7.30 -14.62 1.95
N CYS A 61 -7.44 -14.85 0.64
CA CYS A 61 -6.34 -15.04 -0.28
C CYS A 61 -6.51 -14.10 -1.46
N TRP A 62 -5.40 -13.62 -2.00
CA TRP A 62 -5.37 -12.72 -3.15
C TRP A 62 -4.06 -12.87 -3.91
N ILE A 63 -4.03 -12.30 -5.10
CA ILE A 63 -2.87 -12.24 -5.96
C ILE A 63 -2.43 -10.79 -6.02
N ASP A 64 -1.16 -10.53 -5.72
CA ASP A 64 -0.52 -9.27 -6.02
C ASP A 64 0.18 -9.36 -7.38
N VAL A 65 0.20 -8.26 -8.13
CA VAL A 65 1.06 -8.06 -9.30
C VAL A 65 2.09 -6.99 -9.00
N CYS A 66 3.31 -7.19 -9.48
CA CYS A 66 4.37 -6.19 -9.40
C CYS A 66 4.15 -5.13 -10.48
N ASN A 67 3.86 -3.89 -10.08
CA ASN A 67 3.69 -2.79 -11.02
C ASN A 67 5.04 -2.28 -11.59
N ALA A 68 4.97 -1.33 -12.53
CA ALA A 68 6.16 -0.73 -13.13
C ALA A 68 7.07 -0.01 -12.11
N SER A 69 6.50 0.52 -11.03
CA SER A 69 7.21 1.15 -9.92
C SER A 69 7.82 0.15 -8.93
N ARG A 70 7.84 -1.14 -9.27
CA ARG A 70 8.43 -2.20 -8.44
C ARG A 70 7.75 -2.37 -7.09
N LYS A 71 6.46 -2.05 -7.02
CA LYS A 71 5.61 -2.28 -5.85
C LYS A 71 4.59 -3.36 -6.14
N TRP A 72 4.34 -4.19 -5.13
CA TRP A 72 3.24 -5.13 -5.17
C TRP A 72 1.92 -4.38 -5.02
N VAL A 73 1.00 -4.59 -5.96
CA VAL A 73 -0.36 -4.06 -5.91
C VAL A 73 -1.34 -5.21 -6.05
N LEU A 74 -2.47 -5.11 -5.36
CA LEU A 74 -3.53 -6.11 -5.46
C LEU A 74 -4.01 -6.23 -6.91
N SER A 75 -3.98 -7.45 -7.45
CA SER A 75 -4.46 -7.77 -8.80
C SER A 75 -5.82 -8.46 -8.79
N ALA A 76 -6.05 -9.40 -7.87
CA ALA A 76 -7.28 -10.16 -7.81
C ALA A 76 -7.50 -10.76 -6.42
N HIS A 77 -8.76 -10.79 -5.97
CA HIS A 77 -9.15 -11.59 -4.80
C HIS A 77 -9.51 -13.00 -5.23
N CYS A 78 -8.99 -13.99 -4.50
CA CYS A 78 -9.42 -15.38 -4.66
C CYS A 78 -10.59 -15.68 -3.73
N ARG A 79 -11.27 -16.79 -4.00
CA ARG A 79 -12.30 -17.34 -3.10
C ARG A 79 -11.74 -17.48 -1.68
N GLU A 80 -12.54 -17.19 -0.66
CA GLU A 80 -12.11 -17.41 0.72
C GLU A 80 -11.85 -18.89 1.01
N ARG A 81 -10.87 -19.16 1.89
CA ARG A 81 -10.71 -20.47 2.47
C ARG A 81 -11.93 -20.82 3.33
N ILE A 82 -12.19 -22.12 3.52
CA ILE A 82 -13.24 -22.58 4.44
C ILE A 82 -12.92 -22.15 5.88
N ASN A 83 -11.65 -22.28 6.27
CA ASN A 83 -11.08 -21.79 7.52
C ASN A 83 -9.58 -21.44 7.31
N PRO A 84 -8.92 -20.71 8.23
CA PRO A 84 -7.53 -20.26 8.04
C PRO A 84 -6.53 -21.40 7.83
N ASN A 85 -6.78 -22.57 8.43
CA ASN A 85 -5.92 -23.76 8.35
C ASN A 85 -6.21 -24.64 7.12
N HIS A 86 -7.24 -24.32 6.32
CA HIS A 86 -7.56 -25.04 5.10
C HIS A 86 -6.56 -24.71 3.99
N GLN A 87 -6.49 -25.58 2.96
CA GLN A 87 -5.61 -25.38 1.82
C GLN A 87 -5.85 -24.00 1.16
N PRO A 88 -4.79 -23.25 0.80
CA PRO A 88 -4.91 -21.97 0.12
C PRO A 88 -5.69 -22.07 -1.19
N THR A 89 -6.56 -21.09 -1.42
CA THR A 89 -7.34 -20.89 -2.64
C THR A 89 -6.59 -20.08 -3.70
N CYS A 90 -5.30 -19.86 -3.47
CA CYS A 90 -4.38 -19.15 -4.34
C CYS A 90 -3.08 -19.95 -4.41
N LYS A 91 -2.50 -20.08 -5.61
CA LYS A 91 -1.28 -20.86 -5.84
C LYS A 91 -0.31 -20.09 -6.73
N GLY A 92 0.97 -20.26 -6.46
CA GLY A 92 2.02 -19.83 -7.39
C GLY A 92 2.08 -20.77 -8.60
N GLY A 93 2.40 -20.21 -9.75
CA GLY A 93 2.62 -20.92 -11.01
C GLY A 93 4.03 -20.67 -11.57
N PRO A 94 4.36 -21.27 -12.74
CA PRO A 94 5.64 -21.04 -13.39
C PRO A 94 5.79 -19.60 -13.88
N ASN A 95 7.03 -19.16 -14.14
CA ASN A 95 7.34 -17.87 -14.77
C ASN A 95 6.75 -16.65 -14.05
N ASP A 96 6.83 -16.62 -12.73
CA ASP A 96 6.29 -15.53 -11.90
C ASP A 96 4.78 -15.34 -12.07
N THR A 97 4.02 -16.43 -12.24
CA THR A 97 2.55 -16.38 -12.31
C THR A 97 1.92 -16.80 -10.99
N ALA A 98 0.65 -16.44 -10.81
CA ALA A 98 -0.18 -16.94 -9.72
C ALA A 98 -1.63 -17.05 -10.21
N PHE A 99 -2.39 -17.97 -9.60
CA PHE A 99 -3.78 -18.22 -9.99
C PHE A 99 -4.64 -18.59 -8.78
N CYS A 100 -5.93 -18.30 -8.89
CA CYS A 100 -6.93 -18.73 -7.92
C CYS A 100 -7.43 -20.15 -8.25
N VAL A 101 -7.83 -20.90 -7.24
CA VAL A 101 -8.39 -22.26 -7.36
C VAL A 101 -9.78 -22.41 -6.79
#